data_AF-A0A1F9B3Z9-F1
#
_entry.id   AF-A0A1F9B3Z9-F1
#
_cell.length_a   1.000
_cell.length_b   1.000
_cell.length_c   1.000
_cell.angle_alpha   90.00
_cell.angle_beta   90.00
_cell.angle_gamma   90.00
#
_symmetry.space_group_name_H-M   'P 1'
#
loop_
_entity.id
_entity.type
_entity.pdbx_description
1 polymer ?
#
loop_
_entity_poly.entity_id
_entity_poly.type
_entity_poly.pdbx_seq_one_letter_code
_entity_poly.pdbx_strand_id
1 'polypeptide(L)'
;MHGNIIYGDDKLVAEGREYLHVFDGADILAEFARGCALDVVHLWDAPKVVKIYLATGDISLRAAAGAAARKARAASRASWEASWASRAATWEASWASWEASGEASRAASWASRAASWEASREASWAASWEASGASWKASWATQNSKLTALLMTRVKEATRSGD
;
A
#
# COMPACT_ATOMS: atom_id res chain seq x y z
N MET A 1 30.87 -34.22 40.13
CA MET A 1 31.26 -33.33 39.01
C MET A 1 31.99 -34.19 37.99
N HIS A 2 31.83 -33.91 36.70
CA HIS A 2 32.40 -34.72 35.62
C HIS A 2 32.79 -33.85 34.41
N GLY A 3 33.50 -34.45 33.46
CA GLY A 3 34.04 -33.77 32.28
C GLY A 3 35.39 -33.10 32.56
N ASN A 4 35.75 -32.10 31.74
CA ASN A 4 36.97 -31.33 31.96
C ASN A 4 36.84 -30.47 33.23
N ILE A 5 37.76 -30.62 34.19
CA ILE A 5 37.79 -29.86 35.43
C ILE A 5 39.07 -29.04 35.46
N ILE A 6 38.93 -27.72 35.42
CA ILE A 6 40.03 -26.76 35.53
C ILE A 6 40.11 -26.33 36.98
N TYR A 7 41.28 -26.50 37.60
CA TYR A 7 41.56 -26.09 38.96
C TYR A 7 42.41 -24.82 38.94
N GLY A 8 42.00 -23.82 39.72
CA GLY A 8 42.83 -22.69 40.15
C GLY A 8 43.14 -22.80 41.64
N ASP A 9 43.87 -21.83 42.19
CA ASP A 9 44.36 -21.89 43.57
C ASP A 9 43.24 -21.93 44.64
N ASP A 10 42.11 -21.25 44.40
CA ASP A 10 40.96 -21.17 45.32
C ASP A 10 39.63 -21.67 44.72
N LYS A 11 39.61 -22.07 43.45
CA LYS A 11 38.38 -22.36 42.69
C LYS A 11 38.58 -23.49 41.70
N LEU A 12 37.48 -24.12 41.31
CA LEU A 12 37.45 -25.07 40.21
C LEU A 12 36.22 -24.82 39.33
N VAL A 13 36.36 -25.11 38.03
CA VAL A 13 35.29 -25.05 37.03
C VAL A 13 35.22 -26.40 36.34
N ALA A 14 34.05 -27.04 36.39
CA ALA A 14 33.79 -28.33 35.76
C ALA A 14 32.78 -28.17 34.62
N GLU A 15 32.97 -28.95 33.55
CA GLU A 15 32.08 -29.01 32.40
C GLU A 15 30.66 -29.51 32.75
N GLY A 16 30.56 -30.47 33.69
CA GLY A 16 29.28 -30.98 34.17
C GLY A 16 29.22 -31.04 35.70
N ARG A 17 28.13 -30.52 36.27
CA ARG A 17 27.78 -30.74 37.68
C ARG A 17 26.64 -31.75 37.76
N GLU A 18 26.94 -32.88 38.37
CA GLU A 18 25.93 -33.85 38.78
C GLU A 18 25.25 -33.38 40.07
N TYR A 19 23.92 -33.31 40.04
CA TYR A 19 23.12 -32.97 41.22
C TYR A 19 22.94 -34.23 42.07
N LEU A 20 23.57 -34.25 43.24
CA LEU A 20 23.45 -35.37 44.17
C LEU A 20 22.05 -35.42 44.81
N HIS A 21 21.49 -34.25 45.13
CA HIS A 21 20.14 -34.10 45.67
C HIS A 21 19.51 -32.82 45.13
N VAL A 22 18.24 -32.92 44.73
CA VAL A 22 17.40 -31.79 44.37
C VAL A 22 16.16 -31.86 45.26
N PHE A 23 15.86 -30.77 45.95
CA PHE A 23 14.66 -30.63 46.76
C PHE A 23 13.74 -29.62 46.10
N ASP A 24 12.50 -30.02 45.81
CA ASP A 24 11.48 -29.09 45.33
C ASP A 24 10.92 -28.29 46.52
N GLY A 25 11.53 -27.13 46.76
CA GLY A 25 11.17 -26.22 47.84
C GLY A 25 10.21 -25.11 47.40
N ALA A 26 9.56 -25.22 46.23
CA ALA A 26 8.75 -24.14 45.67
C ALA A 26 7.67 -23.65 46.67
N ASP A 27 6.98 -24.57 47.33
CA ASP A 27 5.92 -24.24 48.29
C ASP A 27 6.46 -23.58 49.56
N ILE A 28 7.58 -24.07 50.10
CA ILE A 28 8.22 -23.54 51.32
C ILE A 28 8.76 -22.12 51.06
N LEU A 29 9.42 -21.91 49.92
CA LEU A 29 9.92 -20.60 49.54
C LEU A 29 8.78 -19.63 49.24
N ALA A 30 7.68 -20.10 48.64
CA ALA A 30 6.49 -19.30 48.41
C ALA A 30 5.79 -18.90 49.71
N GLU A 31 5.71 -19.80 50.69
CA GLU A 31 5.17 -19.49 52.01
C GLU A 31 6.02 -18.47 52.76
N PHE A 32 7.34 -18.65 52.77
CA PHE A 32 8.27 -17.69 53.36
C PHE A 32 8.14 -16.29 52.72
N ALA A 33 8.10 -16.23 51.38
CA ALA A 33 7.94 -14.98 50.65
C ALA A 33 6.60 -14.28 50.97
N ARG A 34 5.52 -15.05 51.14
CA ARG A 34 4.21 -14.48 51.58
C ARG A 34 4.29 -13.93 52.99
N GLY A 35 4.99 -14.61 53.90
CA GLY A 35 5.25 -14.13 55.26
C GLY A 35 5.96 -12.78 55.26
N CYS A 36 7.08 -12.67 54.55
CA CYS A 36 7.80 -11.39 54.42
C CYS A 36 6.93 -10.28 53.80
N ALA A 37 6.09 -10.62 52.82
CA ALA A 37 5.17 -9.66 52.21
C ALA A 37 4.04 -9.23 53.16
N LEU A 38 3.60 -10.11 54.07
CA LEU A 38 2.63 -9.80 55.11
C LEU A 38 3.23 -8.86 56.15
N ASP A 39 4.49 -9.05 56.53
CA ASP A 39 5.19 -8.19 57.49
C ASP A 39 5.27 -6.74 57.01
N VAL A 40 5.47 -6.55 55.70
CA VAL A 40 5.60 -5.23 55.06
C VAL A 40 4.26 -4.68 54.58
N VAL A 41 3.15 -5.42 54.69
CA VAL A 41 1.85 -5.04 54.13
C VAL A 41 1.30 -3.73 54.70
N HIS A 42 1.74 -3.33 55.90
CA HIS A 42 1.34 -2.08 56.54
C HIS A 42 1.94 -0.84 55.85
N LEU A 43 2.97 -0.98 55.02
CA LEU A 43 3.58 0.13 54.27
C LEU A 43 2.72 0.61 53.09
N TRP A 44 1.67 -0.10 52.71
CA TRP A 44 0.78 0.29 51.61
C TRP A 44 -0.67 -0.15 51.85
N ASP A 45 -1.63 0.54 51.23
CA ASP A 45 -3.05 0.17 51.37
C ASP A 45 -3.39 -1.06 50.52
N ALA A 46 -3.08 -2.25 51.06
CA ALA A 46 -3.25 -3.48 50.32
C ALA A 46 -4.73 -3.90 50.17
N PRO A 47 -5.19 -4.21 48.94
CA PRO A 47 -6.52 -4.71 48.70
C PRO A 47 -6.84 -5.97 49.50
N LYS A 48 -8.09 -6.12 49.95
CA LYS A 48 -8.53 -7.24 50.79
C LYS A 48 -8.18 -8.61 50.19
N VAL A 49 -8.31 -8.77 48.87
CA VAL A 49 -7.95 -10.01 48.16
C VAL A 49 -6.46 -10.35 48.26
N VAL A 50 -5.59 -9.35 48.28
CA VAL A 50 -4.13 -9.53 48.41
C VAL A 50 -3.81 -9.96 49.84
N LYS A 51 -4.44 -9.35 50.84
CA LYS A 51 -4.28 -9.75 52.26
C LYS A 51 -4.73 -11.20 52.48
N ILE A 52 -5.87 -11.61 51.89
CA ILE A 52 -6.36 -12.99 51.96
C ILE A 52 -5.39 -13.96 51.28
N TYR A 53 -4.88 -13.63 50.09
CA TYR A 53 -3.91 -14.47 49.38
C TYR A 53 -2.59 -14.60 50.14
N LEU A 54 -2.05 -13.52 50.71
CA LEU A 54 -0.81 -13.56 51.49
C LEU A 54 -0.97 -14.43 52.75
N ALA A 55 -2.13 -14.34 53.42
CA ALA A 55 -2.42 -15.14 54.61
C ALA A 55 -2.70 -16.62 54.32
N THR A 56 -3.42 -16.93 53.23
CA THR A 56 -3.90 -18.30 52.94
C THR A 56 -3.05 -19.06 51.92
N GLY A 57 -2.32 -18.36 51.06
CA GLY A 57 -1.60 -18.95 49.94
C GLY A 57 -2.49 -19.50 48.82
N ASP A 58 -3.78 -19.17 48.79
CA ASP A 58 -4.73 -19.76 47.84
C ASP A 58 -4.39 -19.42 46.37
N ILE A 59 -3.82 -20.40 45.67
CA ILE A 59 -3.41 -20.30 44.26
C ILE A 59 -4.63 -20.05 43.36
N SER A 60 -5.84 -20.44 43.77
CA SER A 60 -7.06 -20.22 42.99
C SER A 60 -7.35 -18.74 42.79
N LEU A 61 -7.08 -17.89 43.79
CA LEU A 61 -7.22 -16.44 43.69
C LEU A 61 -6.24 -15.85 42.67
N ARG A 62 -4.99 -16.33 42.68
CA ARG A 62 -3.97 -15.92 41.72
C ARG A 62 -4.31 -16.38 40.30
N ALA A 63 -4.80 -17.60 40.16
CA ALA A 63 -5.22 -18.16 38.88
C ALA A 63 -6.43 -17.41 38.30
N ALA A 64 -7.44 -17.11 39.13
CA ALA A 64 -8.63 -16.36 38.74
C ALA A 64 -8.28 -14.91 38.34
N ALA A 65 -7.43 -14.23 39.12
CA ALA A 65 -6.93 -12.90 38.76
C ALA A 65 -6.15 -12.92 37.44
N GLY A 66 -5.27 -13.91 37.25
CA GLY A 66 -4.53 -14.10 36.00
C GLY A 66 -5.42 -14.43 34.80
N ALA A 67 -6.48 -15.21 35.00
CA ALA A 67 -7.48 -15.49 33.96
C ALA A 67 -8.28 -14.23 33.58
N ALA A 68 -8.74 -13.46 34.57
CA ALA A 68 -9.45 -12.20 34.35
C ALA A 68 -8.57 -11.18 33.62
N ALA A 69 -7.32 -11.02 34.02
CA ALA A 69 -6.37 -10.12 33.37
C ALA A 69 -6.08 -10.54 31.91
N ARG A 70 -5.89 -11.84 31.65
CA ARG A 70 -5.72 -12.37 30.29
C ARG A 70 -6.96 -12.14 29.44
N LYS A 71 -8.16 -12.36 29.98
CA LYS A 71 -9.44 -12.09 29.30
C LYS A 71 -9.60 -10.61 28.96
N ALA A 72 -9.32 -9.72 29.92
CA ALA A 72 -9.36 -8.28 29.69
C ALA A 72 -8.36 -7.86 28.60
N ARG A 73 -7.12 -8.37 28.65
CA ARG A 73 -6.11 -8.09 27.63
C ARG A 73 -6.54 -8.60 26.24
N ALA A 74 -7.12 -9.80 26.17
CA ALA A 74 -7.62 -10.36 24.92
C ALA A 74 -8.75 -9.51 24.34
N ALA A 75 -9.70 -9.09 25.18
CA ALA A 75 -10.79 -8.21 24.76
C ALA A 75 -10.27 -6.85 24.26
N SER A 76 -9.33 -6.23 24.98
CA SER A 76 -8.68 -5.00 24.53
C SER A 76 -7.99 -5.22 23.18
N ARG A 77 -7.16 -6.26 23.03
CA ARG A 77 -6.50 -6.55 21.76
C ARG A 77 -7.48 -6.72 20.61
N ALA A 78 -8.57 -7.48 20.81
CA ALA A 78 -9.61 -7.65 19.80
C ALA A 78 -10.24 -6.32 19.39
N SER A 79 -10.51 -5.42 20.35
CA SER A 79 -11.06 -4.08 20.05
C SER A 79 -10.08 -3.21 19.26
N TRP A 80 -8.78 -3.28 19.59
CA TRP A 80 -7.73 -2.57 18.86
C TRP A 80 -7.59 -3.11 17.43
N GLU A 81 -7.55 -4.43 17.27
CA GLU A 81 -7.47 -5.09 15.96
C GLU A 81 -8.70 -4.75 15.09
N ALA A 82 -9.90 -4.74 15.65
CA ALA A 82 -11.12 -4.33 14.93
C ALA A 82 -11.09 -2.85 14.50
N SER A 83 -10.57 -1.96 15.35
CA SER A 83 -10.39 -0.54 15.02
C SER A 83 -9.37 -0.36 13.88
N TRP A 84 -8.25 -1.07 13.93
CA TRP A 84 -7.25 -1.06 12.86
C TRP A 84 -7.79 -1.59 11.54
N ALA A 85 -8.54 -2.70 11.56
CA ALA A 85 -9.18 -3.25 10.37
C ALA A 85 -10.16 -2.26 9.73
N SER A 86 -10.96 -1.57 10.56
CA SER A 86 -11.90 -0.55 10.09
C SER A 86 -11.16 0.63 9.43
N ARG A 87 -10.06 1.09 10.05
CA ARG A 87 -9.24 2.19 9.49
C ARG A 87 -8.57 1.79 8.19
N ALA A 88 -8.04 0.56 8.10
CA ALA A 88 -7.49 0.03 6.88
C ALA A 88 -8.54 0.02 5.75
N ALA A 89 -9.75 -0.45 6.03
CA ALA A 89 -10.84 -0.43 5.03
C ALA A 89 -11.20 0.99 4.57
N THR A 90 -11.25 1.98 5.48
CA THR A 90 -11.50 3.38 5.09
C THR A 90 -10.37 3.98 4.26
N TRP A 91 -9.13 3.60 4.57
CA TRP A 91 -7.96 4.05 3.84
C TRP A 91 -7.93 3.49 2.42
N GLU A 92 -8.14 2.19 2.27
CA GLU A 92 -8.26 1.51 0.97
C GLU A 92 -9.37 2.13 0.11
N ALA A 93 -10.55 2.37 0.69
CA ALA A 93 -11.65 3.03 -0.03
C ALA A 93 -11.28 4.46 -0.48
N SER A 94 -10.56 5.22 0.36
CA SER A 94 -10.08 6.55 0.00
C SER A 94 -9.05 6.51 -1.13
N TRP A 95 -8.13 5.55 -1.11
CA TRP A 95 -7.14 5.37 -2.16
C TRP A 95 -7.78 4.99 -3.48
N ALA A 96 -8.70 4.03 -3.48
CA ALA A 96 -9.46 3.64 -4.66
C ALA A 96 -10.21 4.83 -5.28
N SER A 97 -10.82 5.68 -4.45
CA SER A 97 -11.48 6.91 -4.92
C SER A 97 -10.50 7.90 -5.57
N TRP A 98 -9.31 8.04 -5.00
CA TRP A 98 -8.28 8.94 -5.53
C TRP A 98 -7.72 8.43 -6.86
N GLU A 99 -7.46 7.12 -6.95
CA GLU A 99 -7.03 6.48 -8.20
C GLU A 99 -8.07 6.61 -9.30
N ALA A 100 -9.35 6.33 -9.00
CA ALA A 100 -10.44 6.47 -9.96
C ALA A 100 -10.57 7.91 -10.49
N SER A 101 -10.42 8.91 -9.61
CA SER A 101 -10.42 10.32 -10.00
C SER A 101 -9.23 10.68 -10.89
N GLY A 102 -8.05 10.12 -10.58
CA GLY A 102 -6.84 10.28 -11.38
C GLY A 102 -6.97 9.65 -12.76
N GLU A 103 -7.54 8.45 -12.87
CA GLU A 103 -7.77 7.77 -14.14
C GLU A 103 -8.77 8.52 -15.00
N ALA A 104 -9.89 8.98 -14.43
CA ALA A 104 -10.86 9.80 -15.14
C ALA A 104 -10.22 11.09 -15.72
N SER A 105 -9.37 11.75 -14.93
CA SER A 105 -8.65 12.96 -15.35
C SER A 105 -7.67 12.69 -16.49
N ARG A 106 -6.96 11.56 -16.45
CA ARG A 106 -6.04 11.13 -17.51
C ARG A 106 -6.81 10.77 -18.78
N ALA A 107 -7.89 10.00 -18.67
CA ALA A 107 -8.74 9.65 -19.80
C ALA A 107 -9.30 10.90 -20.50
N ALA A 108 -9.78 11.89 -19.75
CA ALA A 108 -10.24 13.16 -20.30
C ALA A 108 -9.12 13.93 -21.03
N SER A 109 -7.90 13.90 -20.48
CA SER A 109 -6.73 14.53 -21.12
C SER A 109 -6.34 13.83 -22.42
N TRP A 110 -6.36 12.50 -22.45
CA TRP A 110 -6.11 11.72 -23.66
C TRP A 110 -7.17 11.94 -24.73
N ALA A 111 -8.45 11.96 -24.35
CA ALA A 111 -9.55 12.27 -25.26
C ALA A 111 -9.40 13.66 -25.88
N SER A 112 -9.06 14.67 -25.06
CA SER A 112 -8.83 16.03 -25.54
C SER A 112 -7.66 16.11 -26.52
N ARG A 113 -6.60 15.34 -26.27
CA ARG A 113 -5.42 15.27 -27.15
C ARG A 113 -5.71 14.53 -28.46
N ALA A 114 -6.54 13.48 -28.41
CA ALA A 114 -6.99 12.77 -29.60
C ALA A 114 -7.84 13.69 -30.49
N ALA A 115 -8.81 14.39 -29.89
CA ALA A 115 -9.67 15.33 -30.61
C ALA A 115 -8.86 16.47 -31.27
N SER A 116 -7.86 17.04 -30.58
CA SER A 116 -7.02 18.08 -31.17
C SER A 116 -6.15 17.56 -32.31
N TRP A 117 -5.67 16.32 -32.22
CA TRP A 117 -4.89 15.68 -33.27
C TRP A 117 -5.74 15.38 -34.51
N GLU A 118 -6.96 14.87 -34.31
CA GLU A 118 -7.92 14.64 -35.40
C GLU A 118 -8.30 15.94 -36.10
N ALA A 119 -8.65 16.99 -35.34
CA ALA A 119 -8.95 18.31 -35.91
C ALA A 119 -7.77 18.87 -36.72
N SER A 120 -6.54 18.75 -36.20
CA SER A 120 -5.33 19.21 -36.91
C SER A 120 -5.09 18.42 -38.19
N ARG A 121 -5.36 17.10 -38.15
CA ARG A 121 -5.23 16.22 -39.31
C ARG A 121 -6.26 16.56 -40.38
N GLU A 122 -7.53 16.72 -40.02
CA GLU A 122 -8.59 17.11 -40.94
C GLU A 122 -8.30 18.46 -41.60
N ALA A 123 -7.89 19.46 -40.82
CA ALA A 123 -7.50 20.76 -41.34
C ALA A 123 -6.34 20.65 -42.35
N SER A 124 -5.33 19.82 -42.05
CA SER A 124 -4.20 19.59 -42.94
C SER A 124 -4.61 18.89 -44.24
N TRP A 125 -5.51 17.91 -44.15
CA TRP A 125 -6.05 17.21 -45.32
C TRP A 125 -6.89 18.13 -46.20
N ALA A 126 -7.75 18.96 -45.60
CA ALA A 126 -8.56 19.95 -46.32
C ALA A 126 -7.66 20.96 -47.06
N ALA A 127 -6.65 21.51 -46.37
CA ALA A 127 -5.68 22.42 -46.98
C ALA A 127 -4.93 21.78 -48.17
N SER A 128 -4.57 20.50 -48.05
CA SER A 128 -3.93 19.74 -49.14
C SER A 128 -4.85 19.57 -50.36
N TRP A 129 -6.13 19.26 -50.12
CA TRP A 129 -7.13 19.15 -51.19
C TRP A 129 -7.39 20.48 -51.90
N GLU A 130 -7.49 21.58 -51.15
CA GLU A 130 -7.64 22.91 -51.71
C GLU A 130 -6.44 23.31 -52.57
N ALA A 131 -5.22 23.08 -52.08
CA ALA A 131 -3.99 23.33 -52.82
C ALA A 131 -3.93 22.49 -54.12
N SER A 132 -4.31 21.22 -54.04
CA SER A 132 -4.37 20.32 -55.21
C SER A 132 -5.40 20.78 -56.22
N GLY A 133 -6.59 21.18 -55.76
CA GLY A 133 -7.65 21.72 -56.60
C GLY A 133 -7.25 23.04 -57.28
N ALA A 134 -6.54 23.92 -56.57
CA ALA A 134 -5.98 25.15 -57.15
C ALA A 134 -4.95 24.84 -58.25
N SER A 135 -4.04 23.89 -58.00
CA SER A 135 -3.04 23.44 -58.98
C SER A 135 -3.70 22.83 -60.23
N TRP A 136 -4.74 22.00 -60.06
CA TRP A 136 -5.50 21.42 -61.17
C TRP A 136 -6.20 22.50 -61.99
N LYS A 137 -6.89 23.45 -61.35
CA LYS A 137 -7.55 24.58 -62.03
C LYS A 137 -6.55 25.42 -62.83
N ALA A 138 -5.37 25.70 -62.27
CA ALA A 138 -4.31 26.44 -62.96
C ALA A 138 -3.80 25.69 -64.20
N SER A 139 -3.60 24.37 -64.08
CA SER A 139 -3.17 23.51 -65.19
C SER A 139 -4.24 23.43 -66.29
N TRP A 140 -5.51 23.27 -65.90
CA TRP A 140 -6.65 23.25 -66.83
C TRP A 140 -6.81 24.58 -67.59
N ALA A 141 -6.70 25.72 -66.91
CA ALA A 141 -6.72 27.04 -67.55
C ALA A 141 -5.59 27.22 -68.58
N THR A 142 -4.41 26.67 -68.29
CA THR A 142 -3.27 26.65 -69.21
C THR A 142 -3.56 25.79 -70.44
N GLN A 143 -4.17 24.61 -70.28
CA GLN A 143 -4.54 23.74 -71.40
C GLN A 143 -5.64 24.36 -72.26
N ASN A 144 -6.66 24.96 -71.67
CA ASN A 144 -7.73 25.64 -72.42
C ASN A 144 -7.20 26.82 -73.23
N SER A 145 -6.25 27.60 -72.68
CA SER A 145 -5.58 28.66 -73.44
C SER A 145 -4.89 28.11 -74.70
N LYS A 146 -4.23 26.95 -74.59
CA LYS A 146 -3.62 26.27 -75.75
C LYS A 146 -4.66 25.79 -76.76
N LEU A 147 -5.76 25.20 -76.29
CA LEU A 147 -6.85 24.75 -77.16
C LEU A 147 -7.47 25.91 -77.94
N THR A 148 -7.76 27.03 -77.27
CA THR A 148 -8.29 28.24 -77.90
C THR A 148 -7.34 28.77 -78.97
N ALA A 149 -6.03 28.78 -78.72
CA ALA A 149 -5.04 29.18 -79.72
C ALA A 149 -5.05 28.27 -80.97
N LEU A 150 -5.15 26.95 -80.77
CA LEU A 150 -5.26 25.99 -81.87
C LEU A 150 -6.55 26.17 -82.68
N LEU A 151 -7.70 26.33 -82.02
CA LEU A 151 -8.98 26.54 -82.67
C LEU A 151 -8.99 27.83 -83.51
N MET A 152 -8.48 28.94 -82.97
CA MET A 152 -8.38 30.20 -83.70
C MET A 152 -7.47 30.10 -84.93
N THR A 153 -6.42 29.29 -84.84
CA THR A 153 -5.53 29.01 -85.97
C THR A 153 -6.26 28.23 -87.06
N ARG A 154 -6.96 27.15 -86.70
CA ARG A 154 -7.73 26.33 -87.64
C ARG A 154 -8.91 27.07 -88.29
N VAL A 155 -9.61 27.92 -87.55
CA VAL A 155 -10.70 28.75 -88.10
C VAL A 155 -10.14 29.70 -89.16
N LYS A 156 -9.00 30.37 -88.90
CA LYS A 156 -8.34 31.24 -89.88
C LYS A 156 -7.93 30.49 -91.15
N GLU A 157 -7.42 29.27 -91.01
CA GLU A 157 -7.10 28.40 -92.14
C GLU A 157 -8.35 28.04 -92.96
N ALA A 158 -9.45 27.68 -92.31
CA ALA A 158 -10.71 27.34 -92.97
C ALA A 158 -11.34 28.53 -93.70
N THR A 159 -11.32 29.73 -93.11
CA THR A 159 -11.82 30.95 -93.77
C THR A 159 -10.99 31.36 -94.98
N ARG A 160 -9.69 31.02 -95.01
CA ARG A 160 -8.82 31.23 -96.19
C ARG A 160 -9.05 30.23 -97.32
N SER A 161 -9.77 29.14 -97.04
CA SER A 161 -10.04 28.04 -97.97
C SER A 161 -11.43 28.12 -98.60
N GLY A 162 -12.28 29.06 -98.15
CA GLY A 162 -13.67 29.21 -98.62
C GLY A 162 -13.91 30.37 -99.61
N ASP A 163 -12.87 31.15 -99.91
CA ASP A 163 -12.82 32.14 -101.00
C ASP A 163 -12.11 31.53 -102.23
#